data_AF-A0A7V9L7C9-F1
#
_entry.id   AF-A0A7V9L7C9-F1
#
_cell.length_a   1.000
_cell.length_b   1.000
_cell.length_c   1.000
_cell.angle_alpha   90.00
_cell.angle_beta   90.00
_cell.angle_gamma   90.00
#
_symmetry.space_group_name_H-M   'P 1'
#
loop_
_entity.id
_entity.type
_entity.pdbx_description
1 polymer ?
#
loop_
_entity_poly.entity_id
_entity_poly.type
_entity_poly.pdbx_seq_one_letter_code
_entity_poly.pdbx_strand_id
1 'polypeptide(L)'
;MRGAVAKRHPLDVGVAHLYARAVLAIVRAGEELGLEEGLRLQERVETRAGFSLPLDDLLLFEPLSPGELAAQLRNSASPFRGNTIHPGELAAMIVVDSISVVLAKGYVAEAEARELVRFATALGCPIDEVRKLSAETAPFLSALDGP
;
A
#
# COMPACT_ATOMS: atom_id res chain seq x y z
N MET A 1 27.24 -2.75 -2.52
CA MET A 1 26.80 -3.62 -3.64
C MET A 1 25.78 -2.84 -4.45
N ARG A 2 26.07 -2.60 -5.74
CA ARG A 2 25.10 -2.05 -6.70
C ARG A 2 24.10 -3.15 -7.03
N GLY A 3 22.98 -3.20 -6.30
CA GLY A 3 21.86 -4.07 -6.63
C GLY A 3 21.16 -3.51 -7.86
N ALA A 4 20.99 -4.33 -8.90
CA ALA A 4 20.34 -3.97 -10.14
C ALA A 4 19.02 -3.22 -9.86
N VAL A 5 18.86 -2.05 -10.48
CA VAL A 5 17.54 -1.44 -10.65
C VAL A 5 16.80 -2.38 -11.61
N ALA A 6 16.19 -3.43 -11.06
CA ALA A 6 15.24 -4.24 -11.79
C ALA A 6 14.28 -3.25 -12.47
N LYS A 7 14.10 -3.39 -13.78
CA LYS A 7 13.12 -2.58 -14.51
C LYS A 7 11.78 -2.77 -13.81
N ARG A 8 11.41 -1.83 -12.94
CA ARG A 8 10.12 -1.87 -12.26
C ARG A 8 9.10 -1.64 -13.37
N HIS A 9 8.39 -2.69 -13.72
CA HIS A 9 7.27 -2.56 -14.64
C HIS A 9 6.21 -1.71 -13.92
N PRO A 10 5.78 -0.60 -14.54
CA PRO A 10 4.70 0.18 -13.97
C PRO A 10 3.46 -0.70 -13.79
N LEU A 11 2.70 -0.45 -12.73
CA LEU A 11 1.41 -1.10 -12.52
C LEU A 11 0.51 -0.79 -13.72
N ASP A 12 -0.20 -1.79 -14.23
CA ASP A 12 -1.31 -1.52 -15.16
C ASP A 12 -2.36 -0.64 -14.48
N VAL A 13 -3.21 -0.02 -15.30
CA VAL A 13 -4.22 0.94 -14.82
C VAL A 13 -5.15 0.33 -13.77
N GLY A 14 -5.64 -0.88 -13.96
CA GLY A 14 -6.58 -1.53 -13.05
C GLY A 14 -5.93 -1.86 -11.69
N VAL A 15 -4.71 -2.40 -11.70
CA VAL A 15 -3.98 -2.68 -10.47
C VAL A 15 -3.52 -1.40 -9.77
N ALA A 16 -3.12 -0.36 -10.51
CA ALA A 16 -2.78 0.94 -9.94
C ALA A 16 -3.96 1.54 -9.16
N HIS A 17 -5.19 1.43 -9.68
CA HIS A 17 -6.38 1.90 -8.96
C HIS A 17 -6.67 1.08 -7.70
N LEU A 18 -6.56 -0.26 -7.76
CA LEU A 18 -6.75 -1.12 -6.58
C LEU A 18 -5.69 -0.86 -5.51
N TYR A 19 -4.43 -0.71 -5.94
CA TYR A 19 -3.31 -0.31 -5.09
C TYR A 19 -3.57 1.04 -4.42
N ALA A 20 -3.90 2.08 -5.19
CA ALA A 20 -4.14 3.42 -4.68
C ALA A 20 -5.30 3.45 -3.67
N ARG A 21 -6.41 2.75 -3.98
CA ARG A 21 -7.56 2.63 -3.07
C ARG A 21 -7.22 1.86 -1.79
N ALA A 22 -6.38 0.84 -1.87
CA ALA A 22 -5.91 0.11 -0.68
C ALA A 22 -5.06 1.02 0.22
N VAL A 23 -4.08 1.75 -0.35
CA VAL A 23 -3.26 2.70 0.43
C VAL A 23 -4.14 3.79 1.04
N LEU A 24 -5.08 4.35 0.27
CA LEU A 24 -6.01 5.37 0.76
C LEU A 24 -6.88 4.87 1.92
N ALA A 25 -7.42 3.65 1.83
CA ALA A 25 -8.23 3.05 2.88
C ALA A 25 -7.44 2.86 4.18
N ILE A 26 -6.17 2.45 4.07
CA ILE A 26 -5.27 2.29 5.22
C ILE A 26 -5.01 3.63 5.90
N VAL A 27 -4.62 4.66 5.13
CA VAL A 27 -4.22 5.96 5.67
C VAL A 27 -5.42 6.70 6.29
N ARG A 28 -6.64 6.45 5.82
CA ARG A 28 -7.87 7.04 6.36
C ARG A 28 -8.53 6.24 7.47
N ALA A 29 -7.91 5.15 7.93
CA ALA A 29 -8.56 4.24 8.89
C ALA A 29 -8.77 4.87 10.27
N GLY A 30 -7.92 5.83 10.67
CA GLY A 30 -8.01 6.50 11.97
C GLY A 30 -8.58 7.92 11.92
N GLU A 31 -8.27 8.67 10.86
CA GLU A 31 -8.52 10.11 10.79
C GLU A 31 -8.78 10.57 9.34
N GLU A 32 -9.07 11.87 9.19
CA GLU A 32 -9.09 12.52 7.88
C GLU A 32 -7.68 12.57 7.28
N LEU A 33 -7.59 12.44 5.95
CA LEU A 33 -6.33 12.46 5.23
C LEU A 33 -5.74 13.87 5.26
N GLY A 34 -4.57 14.04 5.91
CA GLY A 34 -3.87 15.31 5.93
C GLY A 34 -3.23 15.66 4.58
N LEU A 35 -2.86 16.93 4.39
CA LEU A 35 -2.24 17.41 3.15
C LEU A 35 -0.95 16.65 2.81
N GLU A 36 -0.06 16.45 3.79
CA GLU A 36 1.23 15.78 3.57
C GLU A 36 1.04 14.30 3.22
N GLU A 37 0.10 13.62 3.87
CA GLU A 37 -0.26 12.24 3.56
C GLU A 37 -0.85 12.14 2.14
N GLY A 38 -1.72 13.08 1.75
CA GLY A 38 -2.29 13.15 0.41
C GLY A 38 -1.24 13.33 -0.68
N LEU A 39 -0.32 14.30 -0.50
CA LEU A 39 0.78 14.53 -1.44
C LEU A 39 1.68 13.30 -1.56
N ARG A 40 1.99 12.65 -0.44
CA ARG A 40 2.85 11.47 -0.42
C ARG A 40 2.17 10.26 -1.03
N LEU A 41 0.86 10.09 -0.85
CA LEU A 41 0.08 9.06 -1.51
C LEU A 41 0.15 9.23 -3.03
N GLN A 42 -0.08 10.45 -3.54
CA GLN A 42 0.01 10.74 -4.98
C GLN A 42 1.40 10.43 -5.54
N GLU A 43 2.46 10.89 -4.86
CA GLU A 43 3.85 10.60 -5.26
C GLU A 43 4.11 9.09 -5.35
N ARG A 44 3.64 8.31 -4.36
CA ARG A 44 3.82 6.85 -4.36
C ARG A 44 3.04 6.18 -5.47
N VAL A 45 1.80 6.56 -5.68
CA VAL A 45 0.97 6.02 -6.77
C VAL A 45 1.59 6.33 -8.13
N GLU A 46 2.02 7.57 -8.36
CA GLU A 46 2.72 7.97 -9.59
C GLU A 46 4.01 7.18 -9.80
N THR A 47 4.80 6.98 -8.74
CA THR A 47 6.04 6.20 -8.79
C THR A 47 5.79 4.73 -9.19
N ARG A 48 4.68 4.14 -8.72
CA ARG A 48 4.33 2.73 -9.02
C ARG A 48 3.65 2.57 -10.37
N ALA A 49 2.78 3.50 -10.73
CA ALA A 49 1.92 3.41 -11.91
C ALA A 49 2.57 4.02 -13.16
N GLY A 50 3.53 4.95 -13.00
CA GLY A 50 4.13 5.68 -14.11
C GLY A 50 3.23 6.74 -14.74
N PHE A 51 2.07 7.03 -14.13
CA PHE A 51 1.12 8.06 -14.53
C PHE A 51 0.43 8.64 -13.29
N SER A 52 -0.15 9.84 -13.44
CA SER A 52 -0.85 10.52 -12.36
C SER A 52 -2.25 9.97 -12.12
N LEU A 53 -2.55 9.71 -10.85
CA LEU A 53 -3.89 9.42 -10.35
C LEU A 53 -4.27 10.50 -9.34
N PRO A 54 -5.11 11.48 -9.74
CA PRO A 54 -5.55 12.55 -8.85
C PRO A 54 -6.22 11.99 -7.59
N LEU A 55 -5.90 12.59 -6.44
CA LEU A 55 -6.48 12.17 -5.17
C LEU A 55 -8.00 12.39 -5.16
N ASP A 56 -8.47 13.48 -5.77
CA ASP A 56 -9.89 13.77 -5.91
C ASP A 56 -10.64 12.63 -6.61
N ASP A 57 -10.06 12.07 -7.69
CA ASP A 57 -10.65 10.93 -8.38
C ASP A 57 -10.72 9.69 -7.48
N LEU A 58 -9.68 9.44 -6.68
CA LEU A 58 -9.65 8.33 -5.72
C LEU A 58 -10.71 8.48 -4.62
N LEU A 59 -10.96 9.71 -4.16
CA LEU A 59 -11.95 10.03 -3.13
C LEU A 59 -13.40 9.85 -3.59
N LEU A 60 -13.64 9.82 -4.90
CA LEU A 60 -14.97 9.55 -5.48
C LEU A 60 -15.37 8.07 -5.43
N PHE A 61 -14.41 7.15 -5.25
CA PHE A 61 -14.70 5.72 -5.16
C PHE A 61 -15.12 5.33 -3.74
N GLU A 62 -15.95 4.30 -3.64
CA GLU A 62 -16.23 3.66 -2.36
C GLU A 62 -14.92 3.16 -1.71
N PRO A 63 -14.79 3.21 -0.38
CA PRO A 63 -13.65 2.63 0.32
C PRO A 63 -13.49 1.15 -0.05
N LEU A 64 -12.31 0.77 -0.52
CA LEU A 64 -12.02 -0.63 -0.83
C LEU A 64 -11.91 -1.40 0.50
N SER A 65 -12.55 -2.56 0.61
CA SER A 65 -12.31 -3.45 1.76
C SER A 65 -11.20 -4.48 1.48
N PRO A 66 -10.52 -5.01 2.51
CA PRO A 66 -9.54 -6.09 2.33
C PRO A 66 -10.15 -7.32 1.63
N GLY A 67 -11.41 -7.64 1.96
CA GLY A 67 -12.15 -8.76 1.37
C GLY A 67 -12.42 -8.56 -0.12
N GLU A 68 -12.80 -7.34 -0.52
CA GLU A 68 -12.96 -6.97 -1.93
C GLU A 68 -11.64 -7.07 -2.69
N LEU A 69 -10.53 -6.55 -2.14
CA LEU A 69 -9.23 -6.65 -2.79
C LEU A 69 -8.83 -8.12 -3.04
N ALA A 70 -9.00 -8.98 -2.04
CA ALA A 70 -8.74 -10.40 -2.19
C ALA A 70 -9.69 -11.09 -3.17
N ALA A 71 -10.96 -10.66 -3.23
CA ALA A 71 -11.93 -11.16 -4.21
C ALA A 71 -11.56 -10.75 -5.64
N GLN A 72 -11.11 -9.50 -5.83
CA GLN A 72 -10.61 -9.02 -7.12
C GLN A 72 -9.42 -9.87 -7.57
N LEU A 73 -8.47 -10.23 -6.70
CA LEU A 73 -7.37 -11.11 -7.07
C LEU A 73 -7.79 -12.51 -7.54
N ARG A 74 -8.84 -13.07 -6.93
CA ARG A 74 -9.34 -14.41 -7.26
C ARG A 74 -10.22 -14.45 -8.50
N ASN A 75 -10.77 -13.31 -8.93
CA ASN A 75 -11.71 -13.27 -10.03
C ASN A 75 -10.98 -13.45 -11.39
N SER A 76 -11.46 -14.39 -12.20
CA SER A 76 -10.87 -14.73 -13.50
C SER A 76 -10.91 -13.59 -14.52
N ALA A 77 -11.81 -12.61 -14.34
CA ALA A 77 -11.95 -11.42 -15.18
C ALA A 77 -11.16 -10.20 -14.67
N SER A 78 -10.32 -10.39 -13.66
CA SER A 78 -9.65 -9.31 -12.94
C SER A 78 -8.39 -8.80 -13.65
N PRO A 79 -8.02 -7.51 -13.50
CA PRO A 79 -6.81 -6.93 -14.09
C PRO A 79 -5.52 -7.72 -13.82
N PHE A 80 -5.49 -8.56 -12.79
CA PHE A 80 -4.34 -9.39 -12.44
C PHE A 80 -4.02 -10.53 -13.42
N ARG A 81 -4.93 -10.94 -14.32
CA ARG A 81 -4.63 -12.01 -15.30
C ARG A 81 -3.69 -11.59 -16.42
N GLY A 82 -3.62 -10.29 -16.74
CA GLY A 82 -2.70 -9.74 -17.72
C GLY A 82 -1.35 -9.34 -17.14
N ASN A 83 -1.17 -9.49 -15.83
CA ASN A 83 -0.18 -8.73 -15.08
C ASN A 83 0.97 -9.58 -14.56
N THR A 84 2.16 -8.99 -14.59
CA THR A 84 3.43 -9.56 -14.14
C THR A 84 3.65 -9.50 -12.63
N ILE A 85 2.72 -8.91 -11.87
CA ILE A 85 2.87 -8.68 -10.43
C ILE A 85 2.26 -9.80 -9.59
N HIS A 86 3.07 -10.40 -8.72
CA HIS A 86 2.61 -11.42 -7.78
C HIS A 86 1.82 -10.75 -6.62
N PRO A 87 0.75 -11.38 -6.08
CA PRO A 87 -0.01 -10.80 -4.96
C PRO A 87 0.84 -10.42 -3.74
N GLY A 88 1.86 -11.23 -3.42
CA GLY A 88 2.81 -10.90 -2.36
C GLY A 88 3.68 -9.67 -2.66
N GLU A 89 4.00 -9.43 -3.95
CA GLU A 89 4.71 -8.22 -4.35
C GLU A 89 3.82 -6.98 -4.19
N LEU A 90 2.55 -7.09 -4.57
CA LEU A 90 1.55 -6.04 -4.33
C LEU A 90 1.37 -5.78 -2.83
N ALA A 91 1.34 -6.83 -2.01
CA ALA A 91 1.28 -6.70 -0.55
C ALA A 91 2.47 -5.93 0.00
N ALA A 92 3.69 -6.29 -0.43
CA ALA A 92 4.89 -5.59 -0.02
C ALA A 92 4.87 -4.11 -0.43
N MET A 93 4.40 -3.80 -1.64
CA MET A 93 4.25 -2.39 -2.08
C MET A 93 3.26 -1.64 -1.19
N ILE A 94 2.09 -2.21 -0.92
CA ILE A 94 1.07 -1.60 -0.04
C ILE A 94 1.65 -1.36 1.35
N VAL A 95 2.31 -2.35 1.96
CA VAL A 95 2.90 -2.20 3.30
C VAL A 95 3.94 -1.08 3.33
N VAL A 96 4.93 -1.13 2.45
CA VAL A 96 6.04 -0.16 2.42
C VAL A 96 5.54 1.26 2.14
N ASP A 97 4.67 1.40 1.15
CA ASP A 97 4.22 2.71 0.71
C ASP A 97 3.19 3.28 1.69
N SER A 98 2.29 2.47 2.26
CA SER A 98 1.39 2.91 3.34
C SER A 98 2.16 3.40 4.55
N ILE A 99 3.18 2.67 5.03
CA ILE A 99 4.05 3.12 6.14
C ILE A 99 4.69 4.46 5.81
N SER A 100 5.22 4.60 4.59
CA SER A 100 5.81 5.86 4.16
C SER A 100 4.79 7.01 4.08
N VAL A 101 3.51 6.74 3.85
CA VAL A 101 2.47 7.76 3.78
C VAL A 101 1.99 8.15 5.18
N VAL A 102 1.63 7.17 6.02
CA VAL A 102 1.14 7.45 7.39
C VAL A 102 2.21 8.12 8.25
N LEU A 103 3.50 7.82 8.04
CA LEU A 103 4.58 8.48 8.75
C LEU A 103 4.84 9.92 8.30
N ALA A 104 4.18 10.42 7.25
CA ALA A 104 4.31 11.82 6.84
C ALA A 104 3.95 12.78 7.97
N LYS A 105 2.89 12.47 8.74
CA LYS A 105 2.48 13.23 9.93
C LYS A 105 3.31 12.94 11.19
N GLY A 106 4.33 12.10 11.10
CA GLY A 106 5.29 11.82 12.17
C GLY A 106 4.90 10.69 13.14
N TYR A 107 3.74 10.04 12.98
CA TYR A 107 3.34 8.88 13.79
C TYR A 107 2.41 7.94 13.00
N VAL A 108 2.16 6.73 13.52
CA VAL A 108 1.19 5.78 12.95
C VAL A 108 0.09 5.52 13.97
N ALA A 109 -1.17 5.72 13.59
CA ALA A 109 -2.31 5.43 14.46
C ALA A 109 -2.57 3.91 14.53
N GLU A 110 -3.13 3.44 15.65
CA GLU A 110 -3.43 2.01 15.82
C GLU A 110 -4.41 1.49 14.74
N ALA A 111 -5.39 2.31 14.36
CA ALA A 111 -6.35 1.97 13.32
C ALA A 111 -5.69 1.76 11.94
N GLU A 112 -4.71 2.60 11.59
CA GLU A 112 -3.95 2.49 10.34
C GLU A 112 -3.07 1.25 10.34
N ALA A 113 -2.35 1.00 11.45
CA ALA A 113 -1.53 -0.19 11.60
C ALA A 113 -2.37 -1.47 11.49
N ARG A 114 -3.54 -1.48 12.12
CA ARG A 114 -4.50 -2.59 12.03
C ARG A 114 -5.00 -2.79 10.60
N GLU A 115 -5.38 -1.72 9.92
CA GLU A 115 -5.91 -1.80 8.56
C GLU A 115 -4.83 -2.27 7.58
N LEU A 116 -3.61 -1.76 7.71
CA LEU A 116 -2.45 -2.22 6.95
C LEU A 116 -2.25 -3.73 7.07
N VAL A 117 -2.27 -4.27 8.30
CA VAL A 117 -2.14 -5.72 8.53
C VAL A 117 -3.29 -6.48 7.87
N ARG A 118 -4.53 -5.98 7.93
CA ARG A 118 -5.68 -6.63 7.30
C ARG A 118 -5.54 -6.71 5.78
N PHE A 119 -5.12 -5.62 5.14
CA PHE A 119 -4.85 -5.59 3.70
C PHE A 119 -3.71 -6.53 3.31
N ALA A 120 -2.58 -6.48 4.03
CA ALA A 120 -1.44 -7.36 3.76
C ALA A 120 -1.84 -8.85 3.90
N THR A 121 -2.56 -9.18 4.97
CA THR A 121 -3.05 -10.55 5.21
C THR A 121 -4.01 -11.02 4.12
N ALA A 122 -4.90 -10.15 3.64
CA ALA A 122 -5.83 -10.46 2.56
C ALA A 122 -5.12 -10.79 1.23
N LEU A 123 -3.89 -10.31 1.06
CA LEU A 123 -3.01 -10.58 -0.08
C LEU A 123 -2.08 -11.78 0.14
N GLY A 124 -2.19 -12.45 1.29
CA GLY A 124 -1.36 -13.60 1.66
C GLY A 124 0.00 -13.25 2.26
N CYS A 125 0.22 -11.98 2.65
CA CYS A 125 1.43 -11.57 3.37
C CYS A 125 1.23 -11.79 4.89
N PRO A 126 1.96 -12.73 5.52
CA PRO A 126 1.82 -13.04 6.93
C PRO A 126 2.37 -11.90 7.80
N ILE A 127 1.89 -11.83 9.05
CA ILE A 127 2.26 -10.77 9.99
C ILE A 127 3.78 -10.63 10.22
N ASP A 128 4.53 -11.74 10.20
CA ASP A 128 5.97 -11.70 10.39
C ASP A 128 6.69 -11.05 9.20
N GLU A 129 6.16 -11.20 7.99
CA GLU A 129 6.67 -10.51 6.80
C GLU A 129 6.31 -9.02 6.84
N VAL A 130 5.10 -8.67 7.29
CA VAL A 130 4.71 -7.27 7.54
C VAL A 130 5.66 -6.62 8.54
N ARG A 131 5.95 -7.28 9.68
CA ARG A 131 6.90 -6.78 10.69
C ARG A 131 8.29 -6.54 10.10
N LYS A 132 8.78 -7.48 9.30
CA LYS A 132 10.08 -7.34 8.62
C LYS A 132 10.10 -6.13 7.69
N LEU A 133 9.09 -5.99 6.83
CA LEU A 133 8.96 -4.84 5.92
C LEU A 133 8.85 -3.51 6.69
N SER A 134 8.12 -3.50 7.80
CA SER A 134 8.02 -2.34 8.68
C SER A 134 9.37 -1.96 9.29
N ALA A 135 10.13 -2.93 9.80
CA ALA A 135 11.45 -2.68 10.36
C ALA A 135 12.46 -2.20 9.30
N GLU A 136 12.35 -2.68 8.05
CA GLU A 136 13.19 -2.19 6.95
C GLU A 136 12.82 -0.77 6.52
N THR A 137 11.52 -0.44 6.52
CA THR A 137 11.00 0.84 6.01
C THR A 137 11.06 1.96 7.06
N ALA A 138 10.84 1.62 8.32
CA ALA A 138 10.89 2.53 9.46
C ALA A 138 11.71 1.91 10.60
N PRO A 139 13.05 1.80 10.45
CA PRO A 139 13.93 1.12 11.41
C PRO A 139 13.87 1.70 12.83
N PHE A 140 13.52 2.97 12.94
CA PHE A 140 13.36 3.63 14.23
C PHE A 140 12.15 3.10 15.02
N LEU A 141 11.14 2.52 14.37
CA LEU A 141 10.02 1.87 15.08
C LEU A 141 10.49 0.62 15.82
N SER A 142 11.31 -0.21 15.18
CA SER A 142 11.90 -1.39 15.83
C SER A 142 12.89 -1.06 16.95
N ALA A 143 13.43 0.16 16.98
CA ALA A 143 14.30 0.61 18.06
C ALA A 143 13.52 1.04 19.32
N LEU A 144 12.20 1.24 19.22
CA LEU A 144 11.33 1.60 20.33
C LEU A 144 10.78 0.38 21.07
N ASP A 145 10.74 -0.79 20.42
CA ASP A 145 10.39 -2.09 21.00
C ASP A 145 11.55 -2.64 21.85
N GLY A 146 12.04 -1.86 22.83
CA GLY A 146 13.18 -2.22 23.68
C GLY A 146 13.13 -3.67 24.25
N PRO A 147 14.30 -4.22 24.65
CA PRO A 147 14.47 -5.63 24.99
C PRO A 147 13.52 -6.16 26.07
#